data_AF-A0A078HW71-F1
#
_entry.id   AF-A0A078HW71-F1
#
_cell.length_a   1.000
_cell.length_b   1.000
_cell.length_c   1.000
_cell.angle_alpha   90.00
_cell.angle_beta   90.00
_cell.angle_gamma   90.00
#
_symmetry.space_group_name_H-M   'P 1'
#
loop_
_entity.id
_entity.type
_entity.pdbx_description
1 polymer ?
#
loop_
_entity_poly.entity_id
_entity_poly.type
_entity_poly.pdbx_seq_one_letter_code
_entity_poly.pdbx_strand_id
1 'polypeptide(L)'
;MPYALGYTTSSSGHRSYKILRRYYSQNDKKVLGEIYEFTSDSWRVLDASFPLLGYSVNRNGVCLKGDAYFVAPRDKVNDAFLITKFDFTTETLVRLPLPFQNLHPWDKAFLSVVRDEKIALLHVWRYCLVQHTCVVNF
;
A
#
# COMPACT_ATOMS: atom_id res chain seq x y z
N MET A 1 6.06 -11.74 -1.77
CA MET A 1 6.58 -10.48 -1.20
C MET A 1 5.93 -9.33 -1.95
N PRO A 2 5.31 -8.37 -1.25
CA PRO A 2 4.65 -7.23 -1.89
C PRO A 2 5.59 -6.13 -2.38
N TYR A 3 5.28 -5.60 -3.56
CA TYR A 3 5.98 -4.49 -4.19
C TYR A 3 5.03 -3.34 -4.55
N ALA A 4 5.57 -2.14 -4.70
CA ALA A 4 4.89 -0.99 -5.29
C ALA A 4 5.89 -0.14 -6.08
N LEU A 5 5.49 0.33 -7.26
CA LEU A 5 6.26 1.29 -8.05
C LEU A 5 5.84 2.72 -7.67
N GLY A 6 6.79 3.62 -7.52
CA GLY A 6 6.54 5.04 -7.32
C GLY A 6 7.62 5.90 -7.93
N TYR A 7 7.50 7.22 -7.74
CA TYR A 7 8.51 8.16 -8.21
C TYR A 7 8.47 9.45 -7.40
N THR A 8 9.62 10.11 -7.32
CA THR A 8 9.70 11.52 -6.94
C THR A 8 9.86 12.38 -8.19
N THR A 9 9.39 13.63 -8.14
CA THR A 9 9.58 14.58 -9.26
C THR A 9 10.56 15.65 -8.83
N SER A 10 11.63 15.85 -9.61
CA SER A 10 12.59 16.93 -9.38
C SER A 10 11.98 18.30 -9.69
N SER A 11 12.65 19.37 -9.28
CA SER A 11 12.29 20.74 -9.66
C SER A 11 12.27 20.96 -11.18
N SER A 12 13.05 20.18 -11.93
CA SER A 12 13.08 20.17 -13.40
C SER A 12 11.98 19.33 -14.05
N GLY A 13 11.10 18.69 -13.27
CA GLY A 13 9.99 17.87 -13.78
C GLY A 13 10.37 16.43 -14.15
N HIS A 14 11.63 16.03 -13.95
CA HIS A 14 12.07 14.66 -14.19
C HIS A 14 11.58 13.73 -13.07
N ARG A 15 11.07 12.57 -13.46
CA ARG A 15 10.60 11.53 -12.53
C ARG A 15 11.73 10.56 -12.24
N SER A 16 12.09 10.44 -10.96
CA SER A 16 13.01 9.43 -10.46
C SER A 16 12.19 8.27 -9.90
N TYR A 17 12.06 7.21 -10.69
CA TYR A 17 11.31 6.02 -10.30
C TYR A 17 12.03 5.25 -9.19
N LYS A 18 11.23 4.58 -8.36
CA LYS A 18 11.67 3.79 -7.20
C LYS A 18 10.75 2.57 -7.03
N ILE A 19 11.30 1.45 -6.55
CA ILE A 19 10.49 0.28 -6.19
C ILE A 19 10.53 0.10 -4.68
N LEU A 20 9.37 0.19 -4.03
CA LEU A 20 9.20 -0.19 -2.63
C LEU A 20 8.95 -1.70 -2.55
N ARG A 21 9.75 -2.39 -1.74
CA ARG A 21 9.56 -3.79 -1.35
C ARG A 21 9.24 -3.84 0.14
N ARG A 22 8.24 -4.62 0.54
CA ARG A 22 7.96 -4.91 1.96
C ARG A 22 8.09 -6.40 2.23
N TYR A 23 8.65 -6.75 3.37
CA TYR A 23 8.84 -8.15 3.77
C TYR A 23 8.79 -8.31 5.29
N TYR A 24 8.46 -9.51 5.74
CA TYR A 24 8.47 -9.84 7.16
C TYR A 24 9.88 -10.30 7.55
N SER A 25 10.52 -9.59 8.49
CA SER A 25 11.78 -10.03 9.10
C SER A 25 11.47 -10.97 10.26
N GLN A 26 11.92 -12.22 10.16
CA GLN A 26 11.77 -13.19 11.25
C GLN A 26 12.60 -12.78 12.47
N ASN A 27 13.79 -12.21 12.25
CA ASN A 27 14.70 -11.77 13.31
C ASN A 27 14.08 -10.64 14.12
N ASP A 28 13.56 -9.61 13.44
CA ASP A 28 12.99 -8.44 14.10
C ASP A 28 11.50 -8.60 14.47
N LYS A 29 10.87 -9.70 14.02
CA LYS A 29 9.45 -9.99 14.17
C LYS A 29 8.51 -8.87 13.70
N LYS A 30 8.96 -8.05 12.74
CA LYS A 30 8.23 -6.90 12.17
C LYS A 30 8.29 -6.90 10.63
N VAL A 31 7.43 -6.08 10.02
CA VAL A 31 7.48 -5.81 8.58
C VAL A 31 8.46 -4.66 8.33
N LEU A 32 9.45 -4.93 7.49
CA LEU A 32 10.45 -3.96 7.04
C LEU A 32 10.18 -3.55 5.59
N GLY A 33 10.80 -2.45 5.19
CA GLY A 33 10.79 -1.98 3.82
C GLY A 33 12.19 -1.77 3.26
N GLU A 34 12.33 -2.00 1.97
CA GLU A 34 13.49 -1.64 1.17
C GLU A 34 13.03 -0.81 -0.03
N ILE A 35 13.86 0.12 -0.48
CA ILE A 35 13.67 0.85 -1.72
C ILE A 35 14.79 0.52 -2.67
N TYR A 36 14.42 0.19 -3.91
CA TYR A 36 15.34 0.18 -5.02
C TYR A 36 15.32 1.53 -5.72
N GLU A 37 16.49 2.14 -5.85
CA GLU A 37 16.70 3.41 -6.54
C GLU A 37 17.36 3.16 -7.89
N PHE A 38 16.66 3.48 -8.98
CA PHE A 38 17.17 3.28 -10.33
C PHE A 38 18.38 4.18 -10.64
N THR A 39 18.48 5.33 -9.98
CA THR A 39 19.60 6.27 -10.17
C THR A 39 20.93 5.73 -9.66
N SER A 40 20.91 4.93 -8.60
CA SER A 40 22.10 4.33 -8.00
C SER A 40 22.22 2.84 -8.28
N ASP A 41 21.26 2.25 -8.99
CA ASP A 41 21.14 0.82 -9.26
C ASP A 41 21.31 -0.03 -8.00
N SER A 42 20.63 0.35 -6.92
CA SER A 42 20.84 -0.30 -5.61
C SER A 42 19.59 -0.33 -4.73
N TRP A 43 19.56 -1.35 -3.86
CA TRP A 43 18.58 -1.45 -2.78
C TRP A 43 19.13 -0.77 -1.53
N ARG A 44 18.26 -0.07 -0.79
CA ARG A 44 18.53 0.35 0.59
C ARG A 44 17.38 0.03 1.52
N VAL A 45 17.72 -0.20 2.79
CA VAL A 45 16.76 -0.48 3.85
C VAL A 45 16.12 0.83 4.32
N LEU A 46 14.81 0.80 4.56
CA LEU A 46 14.08 1.88 5.20
C LEU A 46 14.05 1.69 6.72
N ASP A 47 14.20 2.79 7.45
CA ASP A 47 14.03 2.81 8.92
C ASP A 47 12.54 2.84 9.34
N ALA A 48 11.62 2.89 8.37
CA ALA A 48 10.19 2.90 8.62
C ALA A 48 9.68 1.51 9.04
N SER A 49 8.89 1.47 10.13
CA SER A 49 8.14 0.28 10.52
C SER A 49 6.84 0.20 9.72
N PHE A 50 6.68 -0.88 8.94
CA PHE A 50 5.49 -1.07 8.10
C PHE A 50 4.37 -1.78 8.87
N PRO A 51 3.10 -1.52 8.52
CA PRO A 51 1.99 -2.29 9.06
C PRO A 51 2.10 -3.76 8.63
N LEU A 52 1.46 -4.64 9.40
CA LEU A 52 1.47 -6.08 9.13
C LEU A 52 0.93 -6.39 7.73
N LEU A 53 1.45 -7.45 7.13
CA LEU A 53 0.96 -7.93 5.85
C LEU A 53 -0.30 -8.77 6.08
N GLY A 54 -1.46 -8.25 5.69
CA GLY A 54 -2.71 -9.01 5.74
C GLY A 54 -2.69 -10.20 4.77
N TYR A 55 -3.23 -11.33 5.20
CA TYR A 55 -3.33 -12.54 4.36
C TYR A 55 -4.48 -12.48 3.35
N SER A 56 -5.52 -11.70 3.65
CA SER A 56 -6.75 -11.56 2.88
C SER A 56 -6.73 -10.42 1.87
N VAL A 57 -5.64 -9.64 1.77
CA VAL A 57 -5.56 -8.45 0.90
C VAL A 57 -4.62 -8.66 -0.28
N ASN A 58 -4.87 -7.93 -1.38
CA ASN A 58 -3.82 -7.77 -2.39
C ASN A 58 -2.62 -7.11 -1.72
N ARG A 59 -1.52 -7.86 -1.67
CA ARG A 59 -0.32 -7.39 -0.98
C ARG A 59 0.38 -6.31 -1.80
N ASN A 60 0.27 -6.31 -3.12
CA ASN A 60 0.95 -5.33 -3.98
C ASN A 60 0.29 -3.96 -3.83
N GLY A 61 1.14 -2.93 -3.78
CA GLY A 61 0.67 -1.56 -3.77
C GLY A 61 0.39 -1.06 -5.19
N VAL A 62 -0.51 -0.09 -5.28
CA VAL A 62 -0.76 0.67 -6.52
C VAL A 62 -0.08 2.03 -6.44
N CYS A 63 0.26 2.61 -7.58
CA CYS A 63 0.87 3.93 -7.68
C CYS A 63 -0.18 4.97 -8.03
N LEU A 64 -0.33 6.04 -7.24
CA LEU A 64 -1.11 7.21 -7.62
C LEU A 64 -0.29 8.47 -7.39
N LYS A 65 -0.11 9.28 -8.44
CA LYS A 65 0.62 10.56 -8.40
C LYS A 65 2.05 10.46 -7.83
N GLY A 66 2.70 9.31 -8.00
CA GLY A 66 4.07 9.06 -7.53
C GLY A 66 4.14 8.30 -6.21
N ASP A 67 3.05 8.25 -5.45
CA ASP A 67 3.00 7.60 -4.14
C ASP A 67 2.38 6.20 -4.20
N ALA A 68 2.83 5.33 -3.30
CA ALA A 68 2.34 3.96 -3.22
C ALA A 68 1.20 3.83 -2.21
N TYR A 69 0.16 3.10 -2.58
CA TYR A 69 -1.00 2.83 -1.74
C TYR A 69 -1.23 1.34 -1.61
N PHE A 70 -1.51 0.87 -0.40
CA PHE A 70 -1.77 -0.54 -0.13
C PHE A 70 -2.81 -0.70 0.97
N VAL A 71 -3.53 -1.81 0.93
CA VAL A 71 -4.43 -2.19 2.04
C VAL A 71 -3.58 -2.86 3.12
N ALA A 72 -3.81 -2.48 4.37
CA ALA A 72 -3.20 -3.12 5.51
C ALA A 72 -4.22 -3.32 6.65
N PRO A 73 -4.04 -4.33 7.52
CA PRO A 73 -4.81 -4.43 8.76
C PRO A 73 -4.55 -3.21 9.65
N ARG A 74 -5.59 -2.73 10.31
CA ARG A 74 -5.55 -1.61 11.25
C ARG A 74 -4.82 -2.02 12.54
N ASP A 75 -5.13 -3.20 13.04
CA ASP A 75 -4.54 -3.79 14.24
C ASP A 75 -4.49 -5.33 14.11
N LYS A 76 -3.94 -6.00 15.13
CA LYS A 76 -3.86 -7.47 15.19
C LYS A 76 -5.18 -8.13 15.63
N VAL A 77 -6.19 -7.36 16.01
CA VAL A 77 -7.29 -7.83 16.89
C VAL A 77 -8.67 -7.61 16.27
N ASN A 78 -8.91 -6.48 15.61
CA ASN A 78 -10.24 -6.10 15.12
C ASN A 78 -10.46 -6.35 13.64
N ASP A 79 -9.46 -6.86 12.92
CA ASP A 79 -9.53 -7.22 11.49
C ASP A 79 -10.07 -6.12 10.54
N ALA A 80 -10.19 -4.90 11.05
CA ALA A 80 -10.50 -3.73 10.25
C ALA A 80 -9.30 -3.42 9.36
N PHE A 81 -9.53 -3.06 8.10
CA PHE A 81 -8.45 -2.61 7.24
C PHE A 81 -8.40 -1.08 7.16
N LEU A 82 -7.26 -0.60 6.71
CA LEU A 82 -7.00 0.79 6.36
C LEU A 82 -6.25 0.83 5.02
N ILE A 83 -6.27 1.99 4.37
CA ILE A 83 -5.35 2.25 3.29
C ILE A 83 -4.10 2.88 3.91
N THR A 84 -2.93 2.38 3.54
CA THR A 84 -1.67 3.02 3.90
C THR A 84 -1.07 3.62 2.63
N LYS A 85 -0.72 4.90 2.70
CA LYS A 85 0.08 5.60 1.72
C LYS A 85 1.54 5.53 2.16
N PHE A 86 2.44 5.23 1.24
CA PHE A 86 3.87 5.49 1.39
C PHE A 86 4.22 6.67 0.49
N ASP A 87 4.66 7.76 1.12
CA ASP A 87 5.09 8.97 0.44
C ASP A 87 6.54 8.80 -0.02
N PHE A 88 6.80 8.78 -1.32
CA PHE A 88 8.17 8.59 -1.82
C PHE A 88 9.05 9.82 -1.67
N THR A 89 8.45 10.99 -1.40
CA THR A 89 9.17 12.25 -1.22
C THR A 89 9.72 12.36 0.19
N THR A 90 8.88 12.08 1.19
CA THR A 90 9.28 12.13 2.61
C THR A 90 9.67 10.77 3.18
N GLU A 91 9.43 9.69 2.44
CA GLU A 91 9.71 8.30 2.83
C GLU A 91 8.98 7.87 4.10
N THR A 92 7.77 8.40 4.26
CA THR A 92 6.92 8.19 5.44
C THR A 92 5.67 7.38 5.10
N LEU A 93 5.13 6.77 6.14
CA LEU A 93 3.87 6.03 6.08
C LEU A 93 2.73 6.87 6.64
N VAL A 94 1.66 7.01 5.86
CA VAL A 94 0.44 7.70 6.26
C VAL A 94 -0.71 6.70 6.27
N ARG A 95 -1.44 6.63 7.38
CA ARG A 95 -2.64 5.81 7.50
C ARG A 95 -3.85 6.63 7.08
N LEU A 96 -4.60 6.10 6.12
CA LEU A 96 -5.80 6.69 5.57
C LEU A 96 -7.01 5.85 5.98
N PRO A 97 -8.07 6.47 6.52
CA PRO A 97 -9.28 5.75 6.87
C PRO A 97 -9.94 5.16 5.61
N LEU A 98 -10.60 4.02 5.77
CA LEU A 98 -11.48 3.51 4.73
C LEU A 98 -12.79 4.31 4.72
N PRO A 99 -13.39 4.51 3.53
CA PRO A 99 -14.69 5.17 3.42
C PRO A 99 -15.84 4.33 3.98
N PHE A 100 -15.59 3.07 4.33
CA PHE A 100 -16.56 2.18 4.98
C PHE A 100 -15.92 1.47 6.16
N GLN A 101 -16.74 1.21 7.18
CA GLN A 101 -16.38 0.43 8.36
C GLN A 101 -16.83 -1.03 8.13
N ASN A 102 -16.13 -2.00 8.72
CA ASN A 102 -16.49 -3.42 8.73
C ASN A 102 -16.12 -4.24 7.49
N LEU A 103 -14.84 -4.24 7.12
CA LEU A 103 -14.29 -5.37 6.36
C LEU A 103 -14.14 -6.54 7.32
N HIS A 104 -14.78 -7.68 7.02
CA HIS A 104 -14.60 -8.88 7.83
C HIS A 104 -13.19 -9.45 7.59
N PRO A 105 -12.53 -10.08 8.58
CA PRO A 105 -11.17 -10.67 8.45
C PRO A 105 -10.95 -11.52 7.20
N TRP A 106 -12.00 -12.20 6.79
CA TRP A 106 -12.00 -13.16 5.68
C TRP A 106 -12.32 -12.53 4.33
N ASP A 107 -12.74 -11.26 4.32
CA ASP A 107 -13.04 -10.52 3.10
C ASP A 107 -11.76 -10.09 2.40
N LYS A 108 -11.84 -9.97 1.07
CA LYS A 108 -10.73 -9.52 0.26
C LYS A 108 -10.89 -8.08 -0.16
N ALA A 109 -9.78 -7.34 -0.10
CA ALA A 109 -9.71 -5.96 -0.55
C ALA A 109 -8.62 -5.81 -1.62
N PHE A 110 -8.97 -5.15 -2.72
CA PHE A 110 -8.09 -4.87 -3.84
C PHE A 110 -8.11 -3.39 -4.16
N LEU A 111 -6.94 -2.81 -4.41
CA LEU A 111 -6.82 -1.46 -4.94
C LEU A 111 -6.62 -1.50 -6.44
N SER A 112 -7.19 -0.52 -7.12
CA SER A 112 -6.93 -0.21 -8.53
C SER A 112 -6.85 1.30 -8.71
N VAL A 113 -6.16 1.74 -9.76
CA VAL A 113 -6.07 3.15 -10.13
C VAL A 113 -7.05 3.40 -11.27
N VAL A 114 -7.85 4.45 -11.13
CA VAL A 114 -8.86 4.83 -12.12
C VAL A 114 -8.42 6.13 -12.77
N ARG A 115 -8.19 6.08 -14.09
CA ARG A 115 -7.81 7.23 -14.92
C ARG A 115 -6.59 8.00 -14.42
N ASP A 116 -5.67 7.32 -13.72
CA ASP A 116 -4.48 7.92 -13.09
C ASP A 116 -4.78 9.07 -12.09
N GLU A 117 -6.02 9.18 -11.63
CA GLU A 117 -6.49 10.29 -10.79
C GLU A 117 -7.00 9.83 -9.43
N LYS A 118 -7.58 8.63 -9.35
CA LYS A 118 -8.32 8.14 -8.19
C LYS A 118 -7.95 6.71 -7.85
N ILE A 119 -8.23 6.31 -6.62
CA ILE A 119 -8.07 4.92 -6.17
C ILE A 119 -9.46 4.30 -6.04
N ALA A 120 -9.69 3.19 -6.73
CA ALA A 120 -10.83 2.34 -6.48
C ALA A 120 -10.46 1.24 -5.49
N LEU A 121 -11.35 0.98 -4.55
CA LEU A 121 -11.27 -0.13 -3.61
C LEU A 121 -12.41 -1.12 -3.93
N LEU A 122 -12.02 -2.33 -4.29
CA LEU A 122 -12.92 -3.46 -4.48
C LEU A 122 -12.92 -4.31 -3.21
N HIS A 123 -14.09 -4.42 -2.59
CA HIS A 123 -14.36 -5.30 -1.45
C HIS A 123 -15.15 -6.51 -1.90
N VAL A 124 -14.60 -7.71 -1.67
CA VAL A 124 -15.20 -8.99 -2.02
C VAL A 124 -15.50 -9.77 -0.74
N TRP A 125 -16.78 -10.05 -0.50
CA TRP A 125 -17.24 -10.83 0.64
C TRP A 125 -16.99 -12.30 0.38
N ARG A 126 -16.41 -13.02 1.36
CA ARG A 126 -16.10 -14.45 1.15
C ARG A 126 -17.34 -15.35 1.15
N TYR A 127 -18.43 -14.91 1.77
CA TYR A 127 -19.65 -15.69 2.00
C TYR A 127 -20.85 -15.26 1.16
N CYS A 128 -20.71 -14.20 0.35
CA CYS A 128 -21.75 -13.71 -0.54
C CYS A 128 -21.08 -13.27 -1.84
N LEU A 129 -21.60 -13.64 -3.02
CA LEU A 129 -21.06 -13.23 -4.34
C LEU A 129 -21.22 -11.71 -4.62
N VAL A 130 -21.62 -10.93 -3.62
CA VAL A 130 -21.81 -9.49 -3.72
C VAL A 130 -20.46 -8.79 -3.67
N GLN A 131 -20.20 -7.95 -4.67
CA GLN A 131 -19.02 -7.10 -4.75
C GLN A 131 -19.43 -5.66 -4.51
N HIS A 132 -18.74 -4.98 -3.60
CA HIS A 132 -18.87 -3.54 -3.43
C HIS A 132 -17.61 -2.86 -3.95
N THR A 133 -17.79 -1.95 -4.90
CA THR A 133 -16.72 -1.07 -5.39
C THR A 133 -16.97 0.34 -4.87
N CYS A 134 -15.97 0.93 -4.23
CA CYS A 134 -15.99 2.33 -3.82
C CYS A 134 -14.84 3.06 -4.51
N VAL A 135 -15.11 4.23 -5.09
CA VAL A 135 -14.07 5.12 -5.60
C VAL A 135 -13.72 6.09 -4.49
N VAL A 136 -12.47 6.07 -4.05
CA VAL A 136 -11.96 6.90 -2.98
C VAL A 136 -11.07 7.99 -3.58
N ASN A 137 -11.33 9.22 -3.19
CA ASN A 137 -10.51 10.37 -3.56
C ASN A 137 -9.52 10.64 -2.42
N PHE A 138 -8.22 10.71 -2.73
CA PHE A 138 -7.15 11.06 -1.80
C PHE A 138 -6.28 12.17 -2.40
#